data_AF-A0A6H0XI17-F1
#
_entry.id   AF-A0A6H0XI17-F1
#
_cell.length_a   1.000
_cell.length_b   1.000
_cell.length_c   1.000
_cell.angle_alpha   90.00
_cell.angle_beta   90.00
_cell.angle_gamma   90.00
#
_symmetry.space_group_name_H-M   'P 1'
#
loop_
_entity.id
_entity.type
_entity.pdbx_description
1 polymer ?
#
loop_
_entity_poly.entity_id
_entity_poly.type
_entity_poly.pdbx_seq_one_letter_code
_entity_poly.pdbx_strand_id
1 'polypeptide(L)'
;GSGRTQAGRQAREEDALRRQLEEERAGKKKEEENRRMEMREARLAEYEKRKTPKGRNFVIKKKEGEEGGEEEEEEEEDQATKDRKSREQQEQERRAILAQRIKEIKYNELDTGAKLIEKSKELHAQITRLESEKYDLEKRYKSQQYDMMELAERARQMNKVGKEDRTKRIALKDDEVDKIQARFAGAPARIEMFSRYERQKDKRTYEDRHVVFHGPTWKYPAAR
;
A
#
# COMPACT_ATOMS: atom_id res chain seq x y z
N GLY A 1 17.52 -67.72 -10.13
CA GLY A 1 17.35 -66.45 -10.85
C GLY A 1 16.03 -65.74 -10.56
N SER A 2 15.60 -65.62 -9.30
CA SER A 2 14.28 -65.05 -8.95
C SER A 2 14.31 -63.63 -8.36
N GLY A 3 15.47 -63.15 -7.88
CA GLY A 3 15.58 -61.81 -7.26
C GLY A 3 15.75 -60.66 -8.26
N ARG A 4 16.27 -60.93 -9.46
CA ARG A 4 16.52 -59.89 -10.48
C ARG A 4 15.22 -59.39 -11.15
N THR A 5 14.15 -60.19 -11.11
CA THR A 5 12.83 -59.85 -11.68
C THR A 5 11.94 -59.06 -10.72
N GLN A 6 12.12 -59.21 -9.40
CA GLN A 6 11.38 -58.42 -8.39
C GLN A 6 11.90 -56.99 -8.29
N ALA A 7 13.24 -56.81 -8.26
CA ALA A 7 13.85 -55.48 -8.22
C ALA A 7 13.51 -54.63 -9.47
N GLY A 8 13.41 -55.26 -10.65
CA GLY A 8 12.99 -54.59 -11.88
C GLY A 8 11.50 -54.22 -11.94
N ARG A 9 10.62 -54.89 -11.18
CA ARG A 9 9.21 -54.50 -11.03
C ARG A 9 9.05 -53.34 -10.05
N GLN A 10 9.72 -53.41 -8.90
CA GLN A 10 9.71 -52.34 -7.90
C GLN A 10 10.26 -51.02 -8.46
N ALA A 11 11.35 -51.06 -9.24
CA ALA A 11 11.89 -49.86 -9.88
C ALA A 11 10.94 -49.24 -10.92
N ARG A 12 10.10 -50.05 -11.59
CA ARG A 12 9.08 -49.54 -12.55
C ARG A 12 7.87 -48.96 -11.84
N GLU A 13 7.48 -49.53 -10.70
CA GLU A 13 6.39 -49.02 -9.86
C GLU A 13 6.79 -47.70 -9.17
N GLU A 14 8.02 -47.58 -8.67
CA GLU A 14 8.53 -46.33 -8.09
C GLU A 14 8.69 -45.20 -9.12
N ASP A 15 9.12 -45.51 -10.35
CA ASP A 15 9.23 -44.52 -11.44
C ASP A 15 7.83 -44.06 -11.91
N ALA A 16 6.85 -44.96 -11.95
CA ALA A 16 5.46 -44.60 -12.26
C ALA A 16 4.82 -43.71 -11.18
N LEU A 17 5.06 -44.00 -9.90
CA LEU A 17 4.60 -43.17 -8.77
C LEU A 17 5.24 -41.78 -8.76
N ARG A 18 6.52 -41.67 -9.11
CA ARG A 18 7.20 -40.36 -9.24
C ARG A 18 6.62 -39.50 -10.35
N ARG A 19 6.32 -40.10 -11.51
CA ARG A 19 5.69 -39.37 -12.63
C ARG A 19 4.28 -38.90 -12.29
N GLN A 20 3.47 -39.73 -11.63
CA GLN A 20 2.13 -39.32 -11.18
C GLN A 20 2.18 -38.16 -10.16
N LEU A 21 3.13 -38.18 -9.22
CA LEU A 21 3.31 -37.11 -8.24
C LEU A 21 3.80 -35.79 -8.88
N GLU A 22 4.63 -35.89 -9.92
CA GLU A 22 5.14 -34.73 -10.65
C GLU A 22 4.04 -34.08 -11.53
N GLU A 23 3.20 -34.90 -12.18
CA GLU A 23 2.03 -34.43 -12.92
C GLU A 23 0.99 -33.79 -12.00
N GLU A 24 0.73 -34.35 -10.82
CA GLU A 24 -0.19 -33.77 -9.83
C GLU A 24 0.33 -32.43 -9.29
N ARG A 25 1.64 -32.32 -9.04
CA ARG A 25 2.27 -31.05 -8.63
C ARG A 25 2.27 -30.02 -9.75
N ALA A 26 2.45 -30.43 -11.00
CA ALA A 26 2.36 -29.54 -12.16
C ALA A 26 0.92 -29.06 -12.37
N GLY A 27 -0.08 -29.92 -12.15
CA GLY A 27 -1.50 -29.55 -12.18
C GLY A 27 -1.85 -28.50 -11.12
N LYS A 28 -1.45 -28.72 -9.87
CA LYS A 28 -1.69 -27.76 -8.76
C LYS A 28 -1.03 -26.39 -9.01
N LYS A 29 0.17 -26.37 -9.59
CA LYS A 29 0.84 -25.11 -9.97
C LYS A 29 0.11 -24.35 -11.07
N LYS A 30 -0.39 -25.05 -12.09
CA LYS A 30 -1.17 -24.44 -13.17
C LYS A 30 -2.52 -23.91 -12.69
N GLU A 31 -3.17 -24.63 -11.77
CA GLU A 31 -4.42 -24.19 -11.16
C GLU A 31 -4.21 -22.96 -10.26
N GLU A 32 -3.14 -22.92 -9.47
CA GLU A 32 -2.78 -21.75 -8.66
C GLU A 32 -2.41 -20.54 -9.52
N GLU A 33 -1.69 -20.75 -10.62
CA GLU A 33 -1.35 -19.70 -11.60
C GLU A 33 -2.60 -19.15 -12.30
N ASN A 34 -3.51 -20.03 -12.75
CA ASN A 34 -4.80 -19.62 -13.32
C ASN A 34 -5.64 -18.84 -12.31
N ARG A 35 -5.74 -19.30 -11.06
CA ARG A 35 -6.48 -18.59 -10.00
C ARG A 35 -5.87 -17.21 -9.70
N ARG A 36 -4.55 -17.08 -9.79
CA ARG A 36 -3.85 -15.80 -9.60
C ARG A 36 -4.07 -14.85 -10.78
N MET A 37 -4.14 -15.37 -12.00
CA MET A 37 -4.48 -14.60 -13.20
C MET A 37 -5.94 -14.14 -13.17
N GLU A 38 -6.88 -15.03 -12.85
CA GLU A 38 -8.30 -14.69 -12.68
C GLU A 38 -8.50 -13.63 -11.59
N MET A 39 -7.78 -13.71 -10.46
CA MET A 39 -7.85 -12.67 -9.43
C MET A 39 -7.30 -11.31 -9.91
N ARG A 40 -6.27 -11.29 -10.75
CA ARG A 40 -5.75 -10.04 -11.36
C ARG A 40 -6.74 -9.48 -12.38
N GLU A 41 -7.32 -10.32 -13.21
CA GLU A 41 -8.32 -9.91 -14.21
C GLU A 41 -9.60 -9.42 -13.54
N ALA A 42 -10.08 -10.09 -12.48
CA ALA A 42 -11.21 -9.62 -11.68
C ALA A 42 -10.94 -8.25 -11.05
N ARG A 43 -9.72 -8.03 -10.53
CA ARG A 43 -9.30 -6.74 -9.97
C ARG A 43 -9.22 -5.63 -11.03
N LEU A 44 -8.77 -5.94 -12.24
CA LEU A 44 -8.80 -4.99 -13.36
C LEU A 44 -10.22 -4.68 -13.82
N ALA A 45 -11.08 -5.69 -13.94
CA ALA A 45 -12.47 -5.53 -14.36
C ALA A 45 -13.29 -4.73 -13.32
N GLU A 46 -13.00 -4.88 -12.03
CA GLU A 46 -13.59 -4.06 -10.97
C GLU A 46 -13.14 -2.60 -11.07
N TYR A 47 -11.85 -2.36 -11.34
CA TYR A 47 -11.31 -1.02 -11.59
C TYR A 47 -11.94 -0.37 -12.84
N GLU A 48 -12.14 -1.12 -13.92
CA GLU A 48 -12.74 -0.64 -15.15
C GLU A 48 -14.23 -0.30 -14.98
N LYS A 49 -14.99 -1.13 -14.25
CA LYS A 49 -16.39 -0.83 -13.87
C LYS A 49 -16.49 0.42 -12.99
N ARG A 50 -15.47 0.71 -12.19
CA ARG A 50 -15.40 1.94 -11.38
C ARG A 50 -15.03 3.17 -12.21
N LYS A 51 -14.28 2.99 -13.30
CA LYS A 51 -13.95 4.04 -14.29
C LYS A 51 -15.15 4.42 -15.18
N THR A 52 -16.15 3.56 -15.37
CA THR A 52 -17.38 3.93 -16.09
C THR A 52 -18.35 4.68 -15.16
N PRO A 53 -18.52 6.01 -15.29
CA PRO A 53 -19.33 6.78 -14.36
C PRO A 53 -20.82 6.49 -14.59
N LYS A 54 -21.51 5.91 -13.60
CA LYS A 54 -22.96 6.08 -13.49
C LYS A 54 -23.21 7.59 -13.29
N GLY A 55 -24.07 8.16 -14.15
CA GLY A 55 -24.31 9.59 -14.27
C GLY A 55 -24.39 10.32 -12.92
N ARG A 56 -23.67 11.44 -12.82
CA ARG A 56 -23.58 12.29 -11.63
C ARG A 56 -24.94 12.93 -11.32
N ASN A 57 -25.41 12.78 -10.09
CA ASN A 57 -26.74 13.21 -9.64
C ASN A 57 -26.70 14.56 -8.88
N PHE A 58 -25.95 15.56 -9.37
CA PHE A 58 -25.91 16.90 -8.74
C PHE A 58 -25.86 18.04 -9.77
N VAL A 59 -26.57 19.13 -9.47
CA VAL A 59 -26.64 20.35 -10.27
C VAL A 59 -25.49 21.29 -9.87
N ILE A 60 -24.49 21.43 -10.73
CA ILE A 60 -23.44 22.45 -10.60
C ILE A 60 -23.98 23.77 -11.14
N LYS A 61 -24.17 24.77 -10.28
CA LYS A 61 -24.40 26.14 -10.74
C LYS A 61 -23.05 26.73 -11.16
N LYS A 62 -22.77 26.70 -12.47
CA LYS A 62 -21.62 27.37 -13.08
C LYS A 62 -21.87 28.87 -13.05
N LYS A 63 -21.01 29.63 -12.38
CA LYS A 63 -20.97 31.10 -12.46
C LYS A 63 -20.03 31.43 -13.62
N GLU A 64 -20.51 32.23 -14.57
CA GLU A 64 -19.77 32.63 -15.78
C GLU A 64 -18.59 33.54 -15.44
N GLY A 65 -17.44 33.28 -16.08
CA GLY A 65 -16.36 34.24 -16.28
C GLY A 65 -15.03 33.88 -15.62
N GLU A 66 -14.17 33.13 -16.32
CA GLU A 66 -12.87 33.59 -16.85
C GLU A 66 -12.06 32.39 -17.41
N GLU A 67 -11.32 32.66 -18.48
CA GLU A 67 -10.60 31.73 -19.35
C GLU A 67 -9.34 31.14 -18.71
N GLY A 68 -8.90 29.99 -19.23
CA GLY A 68 -7.50 29.55 -19.14
C GLY A 68 -7.36 28.12 -18.64
N GLY A 69 -7.15 27.19 -19.59
CA GLY A 69 -7.08 25.76 -19.30
C GLY A 69 -5.89 25.35 -18.46
N GLU A 70 -6.17 24.55 -17.43
CA GLU A 70 -5.23 23.70 -16.70
C GLU A 70 -5.99 22.63 -15.86
N GLU A 71 -7.21 22.24 -16.27
CA GLU A 71 -8.09 21.40 -15.41
C GLU A 71 -8.02 19.89 -15.68
N GLU A 72 -7.29 19.40 -16.69
CA GLU A 72 -7.26 17.96 -16.98
C GLU A 72 -6.18 17.17 -16.21
N GLU A 73 -5.16 17.82 -15.63
CA GLU A 73 -4.09 17.13 -14.89
C GLU A 73 -4.32 17.07 -13.36
N GLU A 74 -5.18 17.92 -12.78
CA GLU A 74 -5.56 17.81 -11.36
C GLU A 74 -6.68 16.77 -11.11
N GLU A 75 -7.39 16.30 -12.14
CA GLU A 75 -8.54 15.41 -11.94
C GLU A 75 -8.20 13.95 -11.59
N GLU A 76 -6.98 13.47 -11.90
CA GLU A 76 -6.54 12.10 -11.61
C GLU A 76 -5.89 11.92 -10.22
N GLU A 77 -5.22 12.94 -9.65
CA GLU A 77 -4.73 12.86 -8.26
C GLU A 77 -5.88 12.94 -7.23
N ASP A 78 -7.02 13.49 -7.64
CA ASP A 78 -8.18 13.70 -6.78
C ASP A 78 -9.21 12.55 -6.79
N GLN A 79 -8.98 11.43 -7.47
CA GLN A 79 -9.95 10.31 -7.41
C GLN A 79 -9.93 9.57 -6.06
N ALA A 80 -8.79 9.54 -5.36
CA ALA A 80 -8.69 8.95 -4.02
C ALA A 80 -9.22 9.88 -2.91
N THR A 81 -9.32 11.18 -3.18
CA THR A 81 -9.86 12.21 -2.27
C THR A 81 -11.35 12.47 -2.54
N LYS A 82 -11.85 12.25 -3.77
CA LYS A 82 -13.28 12.31 -4.14
C LYS A 82 -14.15 11.25 -3.45
N ASP A 83 -13.57 10.13 -2.99
CA ASP A 83 -14.26 9.12 -2.17
C ASP A 83 -14.41 9.55 -0.69
N ARG A 84 -13.66 10.57 -0.26
CA ARG A 84 -13.84 11.17 1.06
C ARG A 84 -14.86 12.28 0.91
N LYS A 85 -15.96 12.17 1.66
CA LYS A 85 -16.96 13.25 1.78
C LYS A 85 -16.22 14.58 1.93
N SER A 86 -16.57 15.57 1.11
CA SER A 86 -15.94 16.90 1.17
C SER A 86 -16.00 17.41 2.62
N ARG A 87 -14.99 18.16 3.07
CA ARG A 87 -14.93 18.69 4.44
C ARG A 87 -16.23 19.38 4.84
N GLU A 88 -16.82 20.13 3.91
CA GLU A 88 -18.11 20.79 4.10
C GLU A 88 -19.27 19.79 4.26
N GLN A 89 -19.27 18.69 3.50
CA GLN A 89 -20.27 17.61 3.63
C GLN A 89 -20.15 16.90 4.98
N GLN A 90 -18.92 16.64 5.46
CA GLN A 90 -18.70 16.06 6.78
C GLN A 90 -19.18 16.98 7.91
N GLU A 91 -18.95 18.29 7.78
CA GLU A 91 -19.43 19.28 8.75
C GLU A 91 -20.96 19.39 8.75
N GLN A 92 -21.59 19.34 7.58
CA GLN A 92 -23.06 19.32 7.45
C GLN A 92 -23.66 18.04 8.05
N GLU A 93 -23.10 16.87 7.76
CA GLU A 93 -23.53 15.61 8.37
C GLU A 93 -23.33 15.62 9.89
N ARG A 94 -22.18 16.11 10.37
CA ARG A 94 -21.94 16.26 11.81
C ARG A 94 -22.98 17.16 12.45
N ARG A 95 -23.30 18.29 11.83
CA ARG A 95 -24.33 19.22 12.31
C ARG A 95 -25.71 18.58 12.33
N ALA A 96 -26.06 17.82 11.29
CA ALA A 96 -27.32 17.10 11.21
C ALA A 96 -27.44 16.02 12.30
N ILE A 97 -26.38 15.23 12.52
CA ILE A 97 -26.33 14.20 13.58
C ILE A 97 -26.45 14.85 14.95
N LEU A 98 -25.74 15.96 15.19
CA LEU A 98 -25.83 16.68 16.46
C LEU A 98 -27.22 17.26 16.69
N ALA A 99 -27.86 17.83 15.66
CA ALA A 99 -29.23 18.32 15.76
C ALA A 99 -30.23 17.18 16.06
N GLN A 100 -30.04 15.99 15.49
CA GLN A 100 -30.87 14.82 15.79
C GLN A 100 -30.66 14.32 17.23
N ARG A 101 -29.41 14.32 17.72
CA ARG A 101 -29.06 13.81 19.05
C ARG A 101 -29.40 14.80 20.17
N ILE A 102 -29.22 16.10 19.93
CA ILE A 102 -29.54 17.16 20.87
C ILE A 102 -31.01 17.55 20.67
N LYS A 103 -31.88 16.90 21.42
CA LYS A 103 -33.31 17.25 21.42
C LYS A 103 -33.51 18.60 22.11
N GLU A 104 -34.19 19.52 21.42
CA GLU A 104 -34.56 20.82 21.98
C GLU A 104 -35.42 20.65 23.24
N ILE A 105 -35.13 21.45 24.27
CA ILE A 105 -35.89 21.45 25.52
C ILE A 105 -37.10 22.35 25.35
N LYS A 106 -38.31 21.79 25.41
CA LYS A 106 -39.56 22.54 25.35
C LYS A 106 -39.91 23.13 26.72
N TYR A 107 -39.44 24.35 26.98
CA TYR A 107 -39.68 25.04 28.25
C TYR A 107 -41.17 25.30 28.56
N ASN A 108 -42.00 25.46 27.53
CA ASN A 108 -43.45 25.75 27.69
C ASN A 108 -44.25 24.61 28.35
N GLU A 109 -43.76 23.37 28.32
CA GLU A 109 -44.43 22.19 28.91
C GLU A 109 -43.92 21.87 30.32
N LEU A 110 -42.90 22.60 30.79
CA LEU A 110 -42.16 22.40 32.04
C LEU A 110 -42.63 23.36 33.16
N ASP A 111 -43.89 23.79 33.15
CA ASP A 111 -44.39 24.90 33.98
C ASP A 111 -44.44 24.61 35.50
N THR A 112 -44.37 23.33 35.90
CA THR A 112 -44.37 22.91 37.31
C THR A 112 -42.95 22.62 37.80
N GLY A 113 -42.56 23.18 38.95
CA GLY A 113 -41.22 22.99 39.55
C GLY A 113 -40.78 21.53 39.72
N ALA A 114 -41.72 20.60 39.96
CA ALA A 114 -41.41 19.16 40.03
C ALA A 114 -40.89 18.58 38.70
N LYS A 115 -41.50 18.96 37.56
CA LYS A 115 -41.10 18.51 36.22
C LYS A 115 -39.74 19.09 35.81
N LEU A 116 -39.43 20.32 36.22
CA LEU A 116 -38.10 20.92 36.03
C LEU A 116 -37.00 20.12 36.74
N ILE A 117 -37.24 19.73 37.99
CA ILE A 117 -36.29 18.94 38.78
C ILE A 117 -36.09 17.56 38.16
N GLU A 118 -37.16 16.90 37.73
CA GLU A 118 -37.08 15.60 37.05
C GLU A 118 -36.28 15.69 35.74
N LYS A 119 -36.56 16.71 34.91
CA LYS A 119 -35.82 16.92 33.66
C LYS A 119 -34.35 17.24 33.88
N SER A 120 -34.03 18.00 34.93
CA SER A 120 -32.64 18.27 35.32
C SER A 120 -31.90 17.00 35.71
N LYS A 121 -32.55 16.08 36.44
CA LYS A 121 -31.96 14.79 36.80
C LYS A 121 -31.74 13.89 35.58
N GLU A 122 -32.70 13.88 34.64
CA GLU A 122 -32.60 13.15 33.38
C GLU A 122 -31.40 13.65 32.55
N LEU A 123 -31.28 14.98 32.38
CA LEU A 123 -30.17 15.60 31.64
C LEU A 123 -28.82 15.31 32.31
N HIS A 124 -28.76 15.40 33.64
CA HIS A 124 -27.54 15.07 34.37
C HIS A 124 -27.11 13.61 34.16
N ALA A 125 -28.05 12.66 34.25
CA ALA A 125 -27.75 11.25 34.00
C ALA A 125 -27.30 11.01 32.55
N GLN A 126 -27.89 11.70 31.58
CA GLN A 126 -27.45 11.65 30.18
C GLN A 126 -26.03 12.21 30.01
N ILE A 127 -25.71 13.35 30.62
CA ILE A 127 -24.37 13.96 30.57
C ILE A 127 -23.32 12.99 31.12
N THR A 128 -23.52 12.44 32.32
CA THR A 128 -22.56 11.51 32.93
C THR A 128 -22.31 10.28 32.04
N ARG A 129 -23.36 9.76 31.38
CA ARG A 129 -23.23 8.66 30.43
C ARG A 129 -22.47 9.07 29.15
N LEU A 130 -22.76 10.24 28.59
CA LEU A 130 -22.05 10.73 27.40
C LEU A 130 -20.57 11.00 27.68
N GLU A 131 -20.24 11.44 28.89
CA GLU A 131 -18.87 11.64 29.34
C GLU A 131 -18.09 10.33 29.43
N SER A 132 -18.69 9.26 29.96
CA SER A 132 -18.04 7.94 29.98
C SER A 132 -17.87 7.36 28.57
N GLU A 133 -18.90 7.45 27.73
CA GLU A 133 -18.84 7.04 26.32
C GLU A 133 -17.74 7.81 25.56
N LYS A 134 -17.60 9.12 25.82
CA LYS A 134 -16.54 9.95 25.23
C LYS A 134 -15.15 9.46 25.66
N TYR A 135 -14.95 9.18 26.95
CA TYR A 135 -13.67 8.68 27.46
C TYR A 135 -13.25 7.37 26.78
N ASP A 136 -14.17 6.42 26.64
CA ASP A 136 -13.91 5.14 25.99
C ASP A 136 -13.57 5.31 24.50
N LEU A 137 -14.28 6.19 23.80
CA LEU A 137 -14.01 6.49 22.39
C LEU A 137 -12.64 7.18 22.21
N GLU A 138 -12.28 8.13 23.07
CA GLU A 138 -10.97 8.79 23.02
C GLU A 138 -9.83 7.81 23.30
N LYS A 139 -10.02 6.89 24.25
CA LYS A 139 -9.04 5.84 24.54
C LYS A 139 -8.86 4.91 23.33
N ARG A 140 -9.95 4.45 22.72
CA ARG A 140 -9.90 3.62 21.50
C ARG A 140 -9.25 4.37 20.34
N TYR A 141 -9.57 5.64 20.16
CA TYR A 141 -8.96 6.48 19.12
C TYR A 141 -7.44 6.59 19.32
N LYS A 142 -6.98 6.85 20.54
CA LYS A 142 -5.54 6.90 20.86
C LYS A 142 -4.83 5.57 20.56
N SER A 143 -5.44 4.44 20.91
CA SER A 143 -4.89 3.12 20.57
C SER A 143 -4.79 2.92 19.05
N GLN A 144 -5.84 3.24 18.30
CA GLN A 144 -5.81 3.15 16.83
C GLN A 144 -4.75 4.05 16.20
N GLN A 145 -4.56 5.26 16.73
CA GLN A 145 -3.50 6.17 16.28
C GLN A 145 -2.11 5.59 16.55
N TYR A 146 -1.91 4.97 17.70
CA TYR A 146 -0.66 4.29 18.03
C TYR A 146 -0.37 3.12 17.07
N ASP A 147 -1.37 2.25 16.85
CA ASP A 147 -1.24 1.12 15.93
C ASP A 147 -0.94 1.60 14.50
N MET A 148 -1.59 2.67 14.04
CA MET A 148 -1.35 3.26 12.74
C MET A 148 0.07 3.85 12.62
N MET A 149 0.59 4.44 13.70
CA MET A 149 1.96 4.95 13.75
C MET A 149 2.99 3.81 13.70
N GLU A 150 2.75 2.71 14.44
CA GLU A 150 3.62 1.53 14.42
C GLU A 150 3.63 0.87 13.03
N LEU A 151 2.46 0.73 12.39
CA LEU A 151 2.36 0.20 11.02
C LEU A 151 3.11 1.09 10.02
N ALA A 152 3.00 2.41 10.15
CA ALA A 152 3.73 3.35 9.31
C ALA A 152 5.26 3.23 9.51
N GLU A 153 5.71 3.07 10.76
CA GLU A 153 7.13 2.86 11.07
C GLU A 153 7.63 1.52 10.55
N ARG A 154 6.88 0.44 10.76
CA ARG A 154 7.19 -0.90 10.23
C ARG A 154 7.26 -0.90 8.71
N ALA A 155 6.37 -0.19 8.03
CA ALA A 155 6.44 -0.02 6.58
C ALA A 155 7.71 0.71 6.14
N ARG A 156 8.11 1.78 6.85
CA ARG A 156 9.39 2.49 6.62
C ARG A 156 10.58 1.56 6.85
N GLN A 157 10.55 0.73 7.90
CA GLN A 157 11.59 -0.24 8.20
C GLN A 157 11.66 -1.34 7.13
N MET A 158 10.54 -1.91 6.68
CA MET A 158 10.53 -2.89 5.57
C MET A 158 11.11 -2.30 4.27
N ASN A 159 10.76 -1.05 3.95
CA ASN A 159 11.37 -0.34 2.82
C ASN A 159 12.88 -0.12 3.01
N LYS A 160 13.37 -0.06 4.26
CA LYS A 160 14.79 0.02 4.62
C LYS A 160 15.47 -1.36 4.69
N VAL A 161 14.79 -2.44 5.07
CA VAL A 161 15.33 -3.81 5.18
C VAL A 161 15.50 -4.46 3.80
N GLY A 162 14.79 -3.99 2.78
CA GLY A 162 15.13 -4.25 1.37
C GLY A 162 16.52 -3.71 0.91
N LYS A 163 17.39 -3.29 1.85
CA LYS A 163 18.79 -2.92 1.66
C LYS A 163 19.78 -4.09 1.80
N GLU A 164 19.36 -5.23 2.34
CA GLU A 164 20.24 -6.41 2.48
C GLU A 164 20.29 -7.30 1.23
N ASP A 165 19.27 -7.25 0.37
CA ASP A 165 19.35 -7.83 -0.96
C ASP A 165 20.13 -6.89 -1.89
N ARG A 166 21.35 -7.33 -2.24
CA ARG A 166 22.37 -6.96 -3.28
C ARG A 166 22.21 -5.72 -4.17
N THR A 167 21.03 -5.14 -4.34
CA THR A 167 20.80 -3.80 -4.88
C THR A 167 20.99 -2.75 -3.78
N LYS A 168 22.13 -2.05 -3.82
CA LYS A 168 22.40 -0.88 -2.97
C LYS A 168 21.40 0.22 -3.31
N ARG A 169 20.23 0.23 -2.67
CA ARG A 169 19.28 1.35 -2.76
C ARG A 169 19.94 2.57 -2.13
N ILE A 170 20.00 3.67 -2.87
CA ILE A 170 20.65 4.90 -2.43
C ILE A 170 19.88 5.42 -1.23
N ALA A 171 20.54 5.50 -0.08
CA ALA A 171 20.02 6.27 1.03
C ALA A 171 20.27 7.75 0.70
N LEU A 172 19.22 8.43 0.26
CA LEU A 172 19.24 9.88 0.16
C LEU A 172 19.45 10.46 1.56
N LYS A 173 20.15 11.60 1.63
CA LYS A 173 20.26 12.36 2.87
C LYS A 173 18.89 12.92 3.24
N ASP A 174 18.68 13.28 4.51
CA ASP A 174 17.39 13.79 4.99
C ASP A 174 16.89 15.02 4.19
N ASP A 175 17.81 15.77 3.56
CA ASP A 175 17.51 16.95 2.74
C ASP A 175 17.29 16.63 1.24
N GLU A 176 17.51 15.39 0.80
CA GLU A 176 17.42 14.99 -0.60
C GLU A 176 16.13 14.18 -0.87
N VAL A 177 15.26 14.70 -1.73
CA VAL A 177 14.02 14.02 -2.14
C VAL A 177 14.25 13.27 -3.46
N ASP A 178 13.78 12.02 -3.55
CA ASP A 178 13.84 11.25 -4.80
C ASP A 178 12.87 11.87 -5.82
N LYS A 179 13.41 12.58 -6.81
CA LYS A 179 12.63 13.26 -7.85
C LYS A 179 11.71 12.32 -8.63
N ILE A 180 12.06 11.03 -8.74
CA ILE A 180 11.26 10.04 -9.46
C ILE A 180 10.08 9.61 -8.59
N GLN A 181 10.28 9.35 -7.29
CA GLN A 181 9.17 9.03 -6.39
C GLN A 181 8.25 10.22 -6.12
N ALA A 182 8.78 11.45 -6.13
CA ALA A 182 7.99 12.67 -5.99
C ALA A 182 7.07 12.91 -7.19
N ARG A 183 7.49 12.51 -8.40
CA ARG A 183 6.67 12.61 -9.62
C ARG A 183 5.76 11.41 -9.85
N PHE A 184 6.15 10.23 -9.37
CA PHE A 184 5.42 8.98 -9.59
C PHE A 184 5.26 8.23 -8.27
N ALA A 185 4.08 8.36 -7.65
CA ALA A 185 3.73 7.62 -6.45
C ALA A 185 3.72 6.10 -6.74
N GLY A 186 4.72 5.38 -6.21
CA GLY A 186 4.89 3.93 -6.41
C GLY A 186 6.10 3.52 -7.24
N ALA A 187 6.88 4.48 -7.76
CA ALA A 187 8.15 4.17 -8.41
C ALA A 187 9.15 3.49 -7.45
N PRO A 188 9.89 2.46 -7.90
CA PRO A 188 10.89 1.78 -7.08
C PRO A 188 12.01 2.76 -6.68
N ALA A 189 12.52 2.62 -5.45
CA ALA A 189 13.59 3.48 -4.94
C ALA A 189 14.84 3.41 -5.81
N ARG A 190 15.54 4.55 -5.97
CA ARG A 190 16.76 4.63 -6.78
C ARG A 190 17.83 3.63 -6.32
N ILE A 191 18.38 2.87 -7.27
CA ILE A 191 19.43 1.88 -7.04
C ILE A 191 20.77 2.42 -7.56
N GLU A 192 21.82 2.32 -6.75
CA GLU A 192 23.19 2.61 -7.15
C GLU A 192 23.69 1.43 -8.02
N MET A 193 23.79 1.64 -9.33
CA MET A 193 24.19 0.60 -10.31
C MET A 193 25.68 0.27 -10.28
N PHE A 194 26.50 1.12 -9.66
CA PHE A 194 27.95 0.95 -9.59
C PHE A 194 28.44 1.25 -8.18
N SER A 195 29.49 0.57 -7.77
CA SER A 195 30.15 0.83 -6.50
C SER A 195 30.99 2.11 -6.60
N ARG A 196 31.02 2.92 -5.53
CA ARG A 196 31.97 4.07 -5.43
C ARG A 196 33.44 3.65 -5.61
N TYR A 197 33.73 2.37 -5.36
CA TYR A 197 35.07 1.77 -5.51
C TYR A 197 35.35 1.20 -6.91
N GLU A 198 34.33 0.97 -7.76
CA GLU A 198 34.55 0.52 -9.15
C GLU A 198 35.18 1.62 -10.01
N ARG A 199 34.98 2.88 -9.63
CA ARG A 199 35.54 4.06 -10.31
C ARG A 199 36.80 4.59 -9.63
N GLN A 200 37.61 3.71 -9.04
CA GLN A 200 38.91 4.13 -8.53
C GLN A 200 39.91 4.20 -9.69
N LYS A 201 40.38 5.40 -10.02
CA LYS A 201 41.52 5.57 -10.93
C LYS A 201 42.71 4.80 -10.35
N ASP A 202 43.37 3.99 -11.19
CA ASP A 202 44.55 3.24 -10.78
C ASP A 202 45.60 4.19 -10.19
N LYS A 203 45.97 3.93 -8.93
CA LYS A 203 46.92 4.75 -8.17
C LYS A 203 48.38 4.35 -8.46
N ARG A 204 48.59 3.24 -9.17
CA ARG A 204 49.93 2.80 -9.59
C ARG A 204 50.59 3.83 -10.49
N THR A 205 51.92 3.93 -10.41
CA THR A 205 52.68 4.83 -11.27
C THR A 205 52.61 4.39 -12.73
N TYR A 206 53.00 5.25 -13.68
CA TYR A 206 52.99 4.89 -15.09
C TYR A 206 53.82 3.63 -15.37
N GLU A 207 54.99 3.51 -14.75
CA GLU A 207 55.90 2.38 -14.91
C GLU A 207 55.27 1.07 -14.41
N ASP A 208 54.65 1.08 -13.23
CA ASP A 208 53.92 -0.07 -12.67
C ASP A 208 52.73 -0.51 -13.53
N ARG A 209 51.97 0.45 -14.07
CA ARG A 209 50.86 0.15 -14.98
C ARG A 209 51.38 -0.43 -16.29
N HIS A 210 52.45 0.13 -16.81
CA HIS A 210 53.06 -0.33 -18.05
C HIS A 210 53.48 -1.80 -17.92
N VAL A 211 54.13 -2.21 -16.83
CA VAL A 211 54.52 -3.62 -16.62
C VAL A 211 53.32 -4.58 -16.65
N VAL A 212 52.18 -4.20 -16.07
CA VAL A 212 50.98 -5.05 -16.00
C VAL A 212 50.23 -5.11 -17.33
N PHE A 213 50.21 -4.01 -18.08
CA PHE A 213 49.45 -3.89 -19.32
C PHE A 213 50.31 -4.03 -20.59
N HIS A 214 51.62 -4.21 -20.45
CA HIS A 214 52.54 -4.44 -21.55
C HIS A 214 52.70 -5.94 -21.82
N GLY A 215 52.16 -6.38 -22.94
CA GLY A 215 52.19 -7.77 -23.40
C GLY A 215 50.91 -8.12 -24.15
N PRO A 216 50.86 -9.26 -24.89
CA PRO A 216 49.63 -9.71 -25.52
C PRO A 216 48.59 -10.00 -24.43
N THR A 217 47.57 -9.16 -24.33
CA THR A 217 46.44 -9.30 -23.38
C THR A 217 45.55 -10.50 -23.69
N TRP A 218 45.79 -11.15 -24.81
CA TRP A 218 45.08 -12.33 -25.27
C TRP A 218 46.12 -13.36 -25.74
N LYS A 219 46.06 -14.57 -25.18
CA LYS A 219 46.75 -15.73 -25.73
C LYS A 219 45.78 -16.42 -26.68
N TYR A 220 46.19 -16.67 -27.93
CA TYR A 220 45.46 -17.59 -28.80
C TYR A 220 45.28 -18.93 -28.07
N PRO A 221 44.12 -19.60 -28.20
CA PRO A 221 43.95 -20.93 -27.64
C PRO A 221 45.09 -21.81 -28.18
N ALA A 222 45.81 -22.48 -27.27
CA ALA A 222 46.86 -23.41 -27.65
C ALA A 222 46.27 -24.39 -28.67
N ALA A 223 46.94 -24.55 -29.82
CA ALA A 223 46.55 -25.54 -30.81
C ALA A 223 46.46 -26.90 -30.09
N ARG A 224 45.30 -27.54 -30.21
CA ARG A 224 45.04 -28.87 -29.64
C ARG A 224 45.86 -29.94 -30.35
#